data_AF-A0A133V8J2-F1
#
_entry.id   AF-A0A133V8J2-F1
#
_cell.length_a   1.000
_cell.length_b   1.000
_cell.length_c   1.000
_cell.angle_alpha   90.00
_cell.angle_beta   90.00
_cell.angle_gamma   90.00
#
_symmetry.space_group_name_H-M   'P 1'
#
loop_
_entity.id
_entity.type
_entity.pdbx_description
1 polymer ?
#
loop_
_entity_poly.entity_id
_entity_poly.type
_entity_poly.pdbx_seq_one_letter_code
_entity_poly.pdbx_strand_id
1 'polypeptide(L)'
;MRVNEVECKSIISDSGITSVDYSINPYRGCEHGCRYCYATFMKKYTNHTEPWGTFVDAKINVKEALDRDLSRKKGGSVLMSSVTDAYQPAEGEYELTRCILERLLDTNFFVNILTKSNLIIRDLDLLADFGPERVSVGFTVNFVEEDDKSVWEPSSPSVAERIDALKTLSEAGVPTYVHVGPYLEGITNLEAILKETEDFIFELQVENLNLRGKRRTIMEIIEENYPWLKSSYKRICNNDFRFSDRLQGRIQKLSRIHPTSIRFC
;
A
#
# COMPACT_ATOMS: atom_id res chain seq x y z
N MET A 1 15.15 -1.25 -15.11
CA MET A 1 15.08 -0.95 -13.67
C MET A 1 16.50 -0.88 -13.13
N ARG A 2 16.84 0.06 -12.24
CA ARG A 2 18.14 0.06 -11.54
C ARG A 2 17.95 -0.50 -10.12
N VAL A 3 18.51 -1.68 -9.85
CA VAL A 3 18.51 -2.24 -8.49
C VAL A 3 19.91 -2.11 -7.91
N ASN A 4 20.03 -1.52 -6.72
CA ASN A 4 21.28 -1.46 -5.96
C ASN A 4 21.13 -2.28 -4.68
N GLU A 5 22.20 -2.95 -4.27
CA GLU A 5 22.27 -3.58 -2.96
C GLU A 5 22.86 -2.61 -1.95
N VAL A 6 22.21 -2.51 -0.79
CA VAL A 6 22.61 -1.61 0.29
C VAL A 6 22.53 -2.30 1.64
N GLU A 7 23.23 -1.75 2.61
CA GLU A 7 23.12 -2.16 4.00
C GLU A 7 22.37 -1.11 4.84
N CYS A 8 21.73 -1.58 5.91
CA CYS A 8 21.08 -0.71 6.89
C CYS A 8 21.53 -1.01 8.32
N LYS A 9 21.44 0.00 9.19
CA LYS A 9 21.75 -0.15 10.63
C LYS A 9 20.59 -0.75 11.42
N SER A 10 19.36 -0.51 10.95
CA SER A 10 18.10 -0.94 11.53
C SER A 10 17.08 -1.07 10.41
N ILE A 11 16.24 -2.08 10.50
CA ILE A 11 15.16 -2.38 9.56
C ILE A 11 13.78 -2.05 10.15
N ILE A 12 13.64 -2.07 11.49
CA ILE A 12 12.42 -1.70 12.22
C ILE A 12 12.52 -0.25 12.72
N SER A 13 11.75 0.64 12.11
CA SER A 13 11.59 2.04 12.53
C SER A 13 10.22 2.33 13.12
N ASP A 14 10.11 3.29 14.04
CA ASP A 14 8.80 3.80 14.49
C ASP A 14 8.00 4.31 13.28
N SER A 15 6.73 3.93 13.20
CA SER A 15 5.95 4.17 11.97
C SER A 15 5.52 5.63 11.83
N GLY A 16 5.20 6.29 12.94
CA GLY A 16 4.53 7.60 12.95
C GLY A 16 3.07 7.56 12.44
N ILE A 17 2.53 6.37 12.18
CA ILE A 17 1.16 6.12 11.71
C ILE A 17 0.30 5.77 12.93
N THR A 18 -0.89 6.36 13.02
CA THR A 18 -1.82 6.08 14.11
C THR A 18 -2.16 4.59 14.17
N SER A 19 -2.10 4.01 15.37
CA SER A 19 -2.40 2.59 15.62
C SER A 19 -1.44 1.58 14.99
N VAL A 20 -0.27 2.02 14.50
CA VAL A 20 0.81 1.14 14.05
C VAL A 20 2.10 1.55 14.77
N ASP A 21 2.72 0.66 15.51
CA ASP A 21 3.92 1.00 16.30
C ASP A 21 5.13 1.18 15.39
N TYR A 22 5.34 0.23 14.49
CA TYR A 22 6.55 0.14 13.68
C TYR A 22 6.28 -0.03 12.18
N SER A 23 7.30 0.25 11.38
CA SER A 23 7.35 -0.10 9.96
C SER A 23 8.64 -0.81 9.64
N ILE A 24 8.55 -1.79 8.74
CA ILE A 24 9.68 -2.50 8.15
C ILE A 24 9.66 -2.23 6.67
N ASN A 25 10.71 -1.59 6.14
CA ASN A 25 10.83 -1.30 4.72
C ASN A 25 12.02 -2.10 4.17
N PRO A 26 11.83 -3.28 3.56
CA PRO A 26 12.94 -4.09 3.02
C PRO A 26 13.66 -3.39 1.87
N TYR A 27 12.94 -2.51 1.17
CA TYR A 27 13.43 -1.75 0.03
C TYR A 27 13.35 -0.24 0.25
N ARG A 28 14.04 0.51 -0.62
CA ARG A 28 13.74 1.93 -0.92
C ARG A 28 13.53 2.08 -2.42
N GLY A 29 12.68 3.01 -2.83
CA GLY A 29 12.16 3.01 -4.21
C GLY A 29 11.05 1.99 -4.36
N CYS A 30 10.30 2.05 -5.47
CA CYS A 30 9.18 1.15 -5.72
C CYS A 30 8.94 1.00 -7.22
N GLU A 31 9.06 -0.20 -7.77
CA GLU A 31 8.98 -0.43 -9.22
C GLU A 31 7.58 -0.21 -9.80
N HIS A 32 6.53 -0.22 -8.99
CA HIS A 32 5.17 0.07 -9.44
C HIS A 32 5.02 1.49 -10.03
N GLY A 33 5.89 2.43 -9.63
CA GLY A 33 5.97 3.75 -10.27
C GLY A 33 4.68 4.57 -10.23
N CYS A 34 3.81 4.37 -9.23
CA CYS A 34 2.51 5.03 -9.15
C CYS A 34 2.66 6.56 -9.21
N ARG A 35 1.92 7.22 -10.11
CA ARG A 35 2.12 8.66 -10.40
C ARG A 35 1.71 9.55 -9.23
N TYR A 36 0.74 9.10 -8.44
CA TYR A 36 0.27 9.76 -7.21
C TYR A 36 1.16 9.48 -5.98
N CYS A 37 2.17 8.62 -6.07
CA CYS A 37 2.88 8.07 -4.91
C CYS A 37 3.45 9.17 -3.97
N TYR A 38 3.02 9.19 -2.71
CA TYR A 38 3.55 10.15 -1.75
C TYR A 38 5.02 9.85 -1.42
N ALA A 39 5.44 8.58 -1.42
CA ALA A 39 6.78 8.13 -1.01
C ALA A 39 7.91 8.67 -1.90
N THR A 40 7.62 9.37 -3.00
CA THR A 40 8.60 10.15 -3.77
C THR A 40 9.45 11.09 -2.90
N PHE A 41 8.95 11.54 -1.74
CA PHE A 41 9.75 12.34 -0.80
C PHE A 41 10.99 11.58 -0.28
N MET A 42 10.98 10.25 -0.28
CA MET A 42 12.10 9.42 0.18
C MET A 42 13.37 9.68 -0.61
N LYS A 43 13.26 10.18 -1.85
CA LYS A 43 14.42 10.57 -2.65
C LYS A 43 15.34 11.54 -1.91
N LYS A 44 14.82 12.43 -1.05
CA LYS A 44 15.64 13.39 -0.28
C LYS A 44 16.52 12.74 0.80
N TYR A 45 16.24 11.48 1.16
CA TYR A 45 17.01 10.67 2.11
C TYR A 45 17.90 9.65 1.40
N THR A 46 17.97 9.72 0.07
CA THR A 46 18.78 8.85 -0.78
C THR A 46 19.60 9.74 -1.71
N ASN A 47 20.63 9.20 -2.34
CA ASN A 47 21.40 9.95 -3.34
C ASN A 47 20.84 9.78 -4.76
N HIS A 48 19.56 9.42 -4.90
CA HIS A 48 18.91 9.20 -6.19
C HIS A 48 18.48 10.49 -6.87
N THR A 49 18.92 10.66 -8.11
CA THR A 49 18.47 11.73 -9.00
C THR A 49 17.44 11.22 -10.02
N GLU A 50 17.44 9.92 -10.29
CA GLU A 50 16.58 9.23 -11.26
C GLU A 50 15.08 9.34 -10.90
N PRO A 51 14.16 9.29 -11.87
CA PRO A 51 12.72 9.32 -11.60
C PRO A 51 12.27 8.26 -10.57
N TRP A 52 11.26 8.57 -9.76
CA TRP A 52 10.65 7.57 -8.90
C TRP A 52 9.99 6.48 -9.75
N GLY A 53 10.13 5.21 -9.37
CA GLY A 53 9.69 4.09 -10.19
C GLY A 53 10.77 3.50 -11.10
N THR A 54 11.97 4.08 -11.13
CA THR A 54 13.07 3.57 -11.98
C THR A 54 14.28 3.08 -11.19
N PHE A 55 14.20 3.07 -9.86
CA PHE A 55 15.24 2.55 -8.99
C PHE A 55 14.66 1.79 -7.79
N VAL A 56 15.44 0.84 -7.27
CA VAL A 56 15.22 0.13 -6.01
C VAL A 56 16.56 -0.02 -5.29
N ASP A 57 16.60 0.24 -3.99
CA ASP A 57 17.68 -0.19 -3.12
C ASP A 57 17.20 -1.36 -2.25
N ALA A 58 17.78 -2.55 -2.46
CA ALA A 58 17.50 -3.76 -1.69
C ALA A 58 18.41 -3.84 -0.46
N LYS A 59 17.84 -3.94 0.74
CA LYS A 59 18.60 -4.00 1.99
C LYS A 59 19.07 -5.43 2.28
N ILE A 60 20.17 -5.84 1.66
CA ILE A 60 20.63 -7.24 1.65
C ILE A 60 21.01 -7.79 3.03
N ASN A 61 21.35 -6.92 4.00
CA ASN A 61 21.65 -7.31 5.38
C ASN A 61 20.41 -7.39 6.29
N VAL A 62 19.25 -7.74 5.71
CA VAL A 62 17.95 -7.68 6.38
C VAL A 62 17.92 -8.56 7.62
N LYS A 63 18.54 -9.74 7.57
CA LYS A 63 18.57 -10.71 8.66
C LYS A 63 19.33 -10.17 9.87
N GLU A 64 20.55 -9.68 9.65
CA GLU A 64 21.40 -9.14 10.72
C GLU A 64 20.82 -7.87 11.33
N ALA A 65 20.18 -7.02 10.50
CA ALA A 65 19.51 -5.83 10.96
C ALA A 65 18.25 -6.17 11.78
N LEU A 66 17.47 -7.16 11.33
CA LEU A 66 16.26 -7.60 12.00
C LEU A 66 16.54 -8.22 13.36
N ASP A 67 17.51 -9.14 13.46
CA ASP A 67 17.88 -9.78 14.73
C ASP A 67 18.35 -8.75 15.77
N ARG A 68 19.11 -7.74 15.32
CA ARG A 68 19.54 -6.63 16.15
C ARG A 68 18.34 -5.82 16.68
N ASP A 69 17.36 -5.54 15.83
CA ASP A 69 16.17 -4.78 16.24
C ASP A 69 15.27 -5.58 17.18
N LEU A 70 15.06 -6.87 16.91
CA LEU A 70 14.28 -7.81 17.74
C LEU A 70 14.95 -8.08 19.12
N SER A 71 16.25 -7.83 19.26
CA SER A 71 16.89 -7.85 20.58
C SER A 71 16.31 -6.76 21.52
N ARG A 72 15.79 -5.67 20.96
CA ARG A 72 15.29 -4.49 21.69
C ARG A 72 13.77 -4.35 21.63
N LYS A 73 13.14 -4.66 20.50
CA LYS A 73 11.70 -4.58 20.27
C LYS A 73 11.08 -5.97 20.41
N LYS A 74 10.18 -6.16 21.37
CA LYS A 74 9.69 -7.49 21.79
C LYS A 74 8.25 -7.83 21.36
N GLY A 75 7.56 -6.88 20.73
CA GLY A 75 6.19 -7.05 20.24
C GLY A 75 5.60 -5.70 19.85
N GLY A 76 4.33 -5.72 19.45
CA GLY A 76 3.61 -4.56 18.91
C GLY A 76 3.14 -4.82 17.49
N SER A 77 2.59 -3.78 16.87
CA SER A 77 2.13 -3.81 15.48
C SER A 77 3.22 -3.32 14.53
N VAL A 78 3.37 -4.02 13.40
CA VAL A 78 4.28 -3.61 12.33
C VAL A 78 3.53 -3.52 11.01
N LEU A 79 3.77 -2.44 10.27
CA LEU A 79 3.38 -2.32 8.87
C LEU A 79 4.54 -2.70 7.97
N MET A 80 4.32 -3.68 7.11
CA MET A 80 5.26 -4.03 6.05
C MET A 80 5.17 -2.99 4.95
N SER A 81 6.27 -2.25 4.80
CA SER A 81 6.55 -1.25 3.77
C SER A 81 5.63 -0.03 3.78
N SER A 82 5.90 0.93 4.66
CA SER A 82 5.21 2.24 4.71
C SER A 82 5.67 3.25 3.67
N VAL A 83 6.75 3.01 2.92
CA VAL A 83 7.27 3.94 1.89
C VAL A 83 7.79 3.25 0.62
N THR A 84 7.41 1.98 0.45
CA THR A 84 7.72 1.13 -0.71
C THR A 84 6.63 0.06 -0.82
N ASP A 85 6.75 -0.88 -1.74
CA ASP A 85 5.93 -2.10 -1.74
C ASP A 85 6.84 -3.28 -1.40
N ALA A 86 6.44 -4.08 -0.41
CA ALA A 86 7.21 -5.25 0.05
C ALA A 86 7.27 -6.36 -1.01
N TYR A 87 6.26 -6.43 -1.87
CA TYR A 87 6.09 -7.46 -2.89
C TYR A 87 6.23 -6.91 -4.32
N GLN A 88 6.90 -5.77 -4.48
CA GLN A 88 7.31 -5.28 -5.80
C GLN A 88 8.15 -6.34 -6.55
N PRO A 89 8.32 -6.26 -7.89
CA PRO A 89 8.97 -7.32 -8.67
C PRO A 89 10.38 -7.71 -8.19
N ALA A 90 11.19 -6.77 -7.67
CA ALA A 90 12.49 -7.11 -7.04
C ALA A 90 12.38 -8.17 -5.92
N GLU A 91 11.27 -8.24 -5.18
CA GLU A 91 11.04 -9.25 -4.15
C GLU A 91 10.98 -10.68 -4.71
N GLY A 92 10.67 -10.83 -5.99
CA GLY A 92 10.68 -12.14 -6.66
C GLY A 92 12.09 -12.75 -6.74
N GLU A 93 13.13 -11.93 -6.73
CA GLU A 93 14.53 -12.38 -6.75
C GLU A 93 15.19 -12.31 -5.37
N TYR A 94 14.93 -11.25 -4.61
CA TYR A 94 15.65 -10.98 -3.36
C TYR A 94 15.06 -11.64 -2.11
N GLU A 95 13.76 -11.94 -2.11
CA GLU A 95 13.05 -12.62 -1.01
C GLU A 95 13.25 -11.99 0.39
N LEU A 96 13.52 -10.67 0.45
CA LEU A 96 13.78 -9.99 1.73
C LEU A 96 12.54 -9.96 2.61
N THR A 97 11.36 -9.76 2.02
CA THR A 97 10.09 -9.78 2.75
C THR A 97 9.82 -11.17 3.30
N ARG A 98 10.02 -12.21 2.48
CA ARG A 98 9.91 -13.61 2.94
C ARG A 98 10.83 -13.87 4.14
N CYS A 99 12.11 -13.51 4.04
CA CYS A 99 13.09 -13.66 5.12
C CYS A 99 12.65 -12.95 6.41
N ILE A 100 12.04 -11.76 6.29
CA ILE A 100 11.48 -11.04 7.45
C ILE A 100 10.29 -11.81 8.05
N LEU A 101 9.37 -12.29 7.21
CA LEU A 101 8.18 -13.01 7.67
C LEU A 101 8.54 -14.29 8.39
N GLU A 102 9.45 -15.09 7.84
CA GLU A 102 10.00 -16.30 8.49
C GLU A 102 10.52 -15.98 9.89
N ARG A 103 11.27 -14.88 10.03
CA ARG A 103 11.83 -14.48 11.32
C ARG A 103 10.79 -13.95 12.30
N LEU A 104 9.72 -13.32 11.81
CA LEU A 104 8.65 -12.76 12.64
C LEU A 104 7.64 -13.80 13.15
N LEU A 105 7.59 -15.00 12.55
CA LEU A 105 6.76 -16.10 13.05
C LEU A 105 7.06 -16.42 14.53
N ASP A 106 8.34 -16.48 14.90
CA ASP A 106 8.81 -16.75 16.27
C ASP A 106 8.81 -15.51 17.20
N THR A 107 7.93 -14.54 16.97
CA THR A 107 7.86 -13.29 17.74
C THR A 107 6.43 -12.98 18.22
N ASN A 108 6.22 -11.85 18.89
CA ASN A 108 4.89 -11.38 19.30
C ASN A 108 4.41 -10.18 18.48
N PHE A 109 4.95 -10.01 17.26
CA PHE A 109 4.49 -8.94 16.38
C PHE A 109 3.18 -9.32 15.70
N PHE A 110 2.29 -8.33 15.61
CA PHE A 110 1.16 -8.33 14.69
C PHE A 110 1.63 -7.70 13.37
N VAL A 111 1.55 -8.44 12.27
CA VAL A 111 2.05 -8.03 10.96
C VAL A 111 0.88 -7.53 10.09
N ASN A 112 0.89 -6.25 9.77
CA ASN A 112 0.03 -5.67 8.74
C ASN A 112 0.82 -5.61 7.44
N ILE A 113 0.27 -6.13 6.36
CA ILE A 113 0.88 -6.03 5.04
C ILE A 113 -0.06 -5.25 4.15
N LEU A 114 0.44 -4.25 3.43
CA LEU A 114 -0.31 -3.56 2.37
C LEU A 114 0.51 -3.61 1.08
N THR A 115 -0.07 -4.17 0.02
CA THR A 115 0.62 -4.32 -1.28
C THR A 115 -0.30 -4.03 -2.47
N LYS A 116 0.26 -3.97 -3.67
CA LYS A 116 -0.47 -4.08 -4.95
C LYS A 116 -0.18 -5.39 -5.67
N SER A 117 0.65 -6.25 -5.11
CA SER A 117 1.26 -7.36 -5.82
C SER A 117 0.71 -8.72 -5.40
N ASN A 118 0.30 -9.50 -6.39
CA ASN A 118 -0.10 -10.90 -6.21
C ASN A 118 1.10 -11.82 -5.90
N LEU A 119 2.34 -11.33 -5.97
CA LEU A 119 3.52 -12.10 -5.54
C LEU A 119 3.43 -12.59 -4.08
N ILE A 120 2.66 -11.89 -3.25
CA ILE A 120 2.38 -12.30 -1.87
C ILE A 120 1.81 -13.73 -1.73
N ILE A 121 1.17 -14.26 -2.77
CA ILE A 121 0.65 -15.63 -2.78
C ILE A 121 1.77 -16.67 -2.66
N ARG A 122 3.00 -16.34 -3.08
CA ARG A 122 4.19 -17.20 -2.85
C ARG A 122 4.37 -17.52 -1.37
N ASP A 123 4.07 -16.56 -0.49
CA ASP A 123 4.34 -16.63 0.94
C ASP A 123 3.07 -17.00 1.74
N LEU A 124 2.06 -17.56 1.06
CA LEU A 124 0.80 -17.99 1.69
C LEU A 124 1.02 -19.01 2.81
N ASP A 125 2.02 -19.88 2.67
CA ASP A 125 2.44 -20.84 3.69
C ASP A 125 2.78 -20.13 5.01
N LEU A 126 3.63 -19.10 4.95
CA LEU A 126 4.02 -18.31 6.11
C LEU A 126 2.85 -17.50 6.67
N LEU A 127 2.03 -16.91 5.80
CA LEU A 127 0.90 -16.08 6.21
C LEU A 127 -0.17 -16.91 6.94
N ALA A 128 -0.40 -18.16 6.52
CA ALA A 128 -1.28 -19.08 7.22
C ALA A 128 -0.71 -19.47 8.60
N ASP A 129 0.61 -19.69 8.70
CA ASP A 129 1.28 -20.06 9.95
C ASP A 129 1.25 -18.96 11.03
N PHE A 130 1.11 -17.69 10.66
CA PHE A 130 0.93 -16.61 11.64
C PHE A 130 -0.36 -16.74 12.45
N GLY A 131 -1.43 -17.24 11.83
CA GLY A 131 -2.78 -17.22 12.39
C GLY A 131 -3.47 -15.86 12.26
N PRO A 132 -4.82 -15.83 12.23
CA PRO A 132 -5.62 -14.64 11.96
C PRO A 132 -5.48 -13.54 13.02
N GLU A 133 -5.00 -13.88 14.22
CA GLU A 133 -4.76 -12.91 15.30
C GLU A 133 -3.40 -12.22 15.22
N ARG A 134 -2.51 -12.63 14.29
CA ARG A 134 -1.15 -12.08 14.16
C ARG A 134 -0.82 -11.51 12.80
N VAL A 135 -1.66 -11.69 11.80
CA VAL A 135 -1.44 -11.11 10.47
C VAL A 135 -2.72 -10.56 9.87
N SER A 136 -2.59 -9.49 9.09
CA SER A 136 -3.62 -9.03 8.15
C SER A 136 -2.98 -8.57 6.85
N VAL A 137 -3.65 -8.84 5.74
CA VAL A 137 -3.14 -8.54 4.40
C VAL A 137 -4.13 -7.66 3.63
N GLY A 138 -3.66 -6.48 3.25
CA GLY A 138 -4.39 -5.51 2.47
C GLY A 138 -3.86 -5.40 1.06
N PHE A 139 -4.77 -5.13 0.13
CA PHE A 139 -4.40 -4.69 -1.21
C PHE A 139 -4.85 -3.26 -1.46
N THR A 140 -4.00 -2.47 -2.12
CA THR A 140 -4.46 -1.18 -2.65
C THR A 140 -5.27 -1.41 -3.92
N VAL A 141 -6.55 -1.06 -3.89
CA VAL A 141 -7.47 -1.13 -5.05
C VAL A 141 -8.15 0.22 -5.22
N ASN A 142 -7.58 1.09 -6.05
CA ASN A 142 -8.12 2.45 -6.28
C ASN A 142 -9.08 2.53 -7.48
N PHE A 143 -9.06 1.50 -8.34
CA PHE A 143 -9.71 1.47 -9.64
C PHE A 143 -10.36 0.10 -9.84
N VAL A 144 -11.45 0.08 -10.60
CA VAL A 144 -12.09 -1.13 -11.11
C VAL A 144 -11.81 -1.30 -12.61
N GLU A 145 -11.68 -0.18 -13.33
CA GLU A 145 -11.34 -0.15 -14.75
C GLU A 145 -9.81 -0.19 -14.96
N GLU A 146 -9.34 -1.08 -15.83
CA GLU A 146 -7.91 -1.22 -16.15
C GLU A 146 -7.31 0.00 -16.85
N ASP A 147 -8.12 0.73 -17.62
CA ASP A 147 -7.67 1.95 -18.30
C ASP A 147 -7.29 3.04 -17.29
N ASP A 148 -8.14 3.27 -16.29
CA ASP A 148 -7.85 4.21 -15.20
C ASP A 148 -6.62 3.76 -14.41
N LYS A 149 -6.56 2.48 -14.04
CA LYS A 149 -5.38 1.91 -13.37
C LYS A 149 -4.12 2.12 -14.19
N SER A 150 -4.15 1.95 -15.51
CA SER A 150 -2.98 2.09 -16.37
C SER A 150 -2.48 3.54 -16.44
N VAL A 151 -3.39 4.51 -16.35
CA VAL A 151 -3.02 5.94 -16.26
C VAL A 151 -2.26 6.25 -14.98
N TRP A 152 -2.67 5.66 -13.84
CA TRP A 152 -2.17 6.04 -12.51
C TRP A 152 -1.07 5.13 -11.95
N GLU A 153 -1.13 3.84 -12.24
CA GLU A 153 -0.32 2.76 -11.65
C GLU A 153 0.24 1.83 -12.75
N PRO A 154 0.98 2.36 -13.74
CA PRO A 154 1.27 1.68 -14.99
C PRO A 154 2.03 0.35 -14.84
N SER A 155 2.89 0.24 -13.83
CA SER A 155 3.76 -0.93 -13.60
C SER A 155 3.31 -1.81 -12.43
N SER A 156 2.09 -1.63 -11.95
CA SER A 156 1.49 -2.49 -10.92
C SER A 156 0.67 -3.62 -11.57
N PRO A 157 0.42 -4.74 -10.87
CA PRO A 157 -0.48 -5.79 -11.36
C PRO A 157 -1.88 -5.27 -11.66
N SER A 158 -2.61 -5.99 -12.51
CA SER A 158 -4.00 -5.70 -12.87
C SER A 158 -4.90 -5.68 -11.62
N VAL A 159 -6.03 -5.00 -11.71
CA VAL A 159 -7.07 -5.00 -10.69
C VAL A 159 -7.56 -6.43 -10.44
N ALA A 160 -7.77 -7.22 -11.50
CA ALA A 160 -8.19 -8.61 -11.39
C ALA A 160 -7.19 -9.47 -10.59
N GLU A 161 -5.89 -9.38 -10.89
CA GLU A 161 -4.86 -10.13 -10.15
C GLU A 161 -4.82 -9.77 -8.65
N ARG A 162 -5.11 -8.51 -8.30
CA ARG A 162 -5.17 -8.07 -6.89
C ARG A 162 -6.39 -8.66 -6.18
N ILE A 163 -7.54 -8.62 -6.84
CA ILE A 163 -8.80 -9.16 -6.30
C ILE A 163 -8.71 -10.67 -6.14
N ASP A 164 -8.15 -11.38 -7.14
CA ASP A 164 -7.94 -12.82 -7.07
C ASP A 164 -6.98 -13.21 -5.95
N ALA A 165 -5.90 -12.44 -5.76
CA ALA A 165 -4.97 -12.66 -4.65
C ALA A 165 -5.63 -12.43 -3.28
N LEU A 166 -6.40 -11.33 -3.12
CA LEU A 166 -7.20 -11.09 -1.92
C LEU A 166 -8.13 -12.25 -1.60
N LYS A 167 -8.88 -12.73 -2.60
CA LYS A 167 -9.80 -13.85 -2.45
C LYS A 167 -9.07 -15.12 -2.03
N THR A 168 -7.96 -15.44 -2.70
CA THR A 168 -7.13 -16.62 -2.39
C THR A 168 -6.62 -16.60 -0.94
N LEU A 169 -6.16 -15.43 -0.47
CA LEU A 169 -5.71 -15.26 0.92
C LEU A 169 -6.86 -15.44 1.92
N SER A 170 -8.01 -14.87 1.62
CA SER A 170 -9.20 -14.98 2.48
C SER A 170 -9.72 -16.42 2.57
N GLU A 171 -9.76 -17.15 1.45
CA GLU A 171 -10.13 -18.58 1.40
C GLU A 171 -9.15 -19.46 2.20
N ALA A 172 -7.90 -19.04 2.34
CA ALA A 172 -6.90 -19.68 3.19
C ALA A 172 -6.98 -19.27 4.68
N GLY A 173 -7.94 -18.42 5.05
CA GLY A 173 -8.15 -17.98 6.43
C GLY A 173 -7.29 -16.79 6.87
N VAL A 174 -6.57 -16.13 5.95
CA VAL A 174 -5.80 -14.91 6.24
C VAL A 174 -6.77 -13.72 6.25
N PRO A 175 -6.84 -12.91 7.33
CA PRO A 175 -7.71 -11.73 7.37
C PRO A 175 -7.29 -10.72 6.29
N THR A 176 -8.20 -10.41 5.36
CA THR A 176 -7.91 -9.47 4.27
C THR A 176 -8.71 -8.19 4.33
N TYR A 177 -8.13 -7.10 3.82
CA TYR A 177 -8.79 -5.79 3.71
C TYR A 177 -8.48 -5.13 2.36
N VAL A 178 -9.28 -4.15 1.98
CA VAL A 178 -8.97 -3.28 0.83
C VAL A 178 -8.60 -1.90 1.32
N HIS A 179 -7.57 -1.32 0.71
CA HIS A 179 -7.18 0.06 0.91
C HIS A 179 -7.39 0.88 -0.37
N VAL A 180 -8.12 1.97 -0.26
CA VAL A 180 -8.28 2.99 -1.30
C VAL A 180 -7.43 4.18 -0.90
N GLY A 181 -6.21 4.21 -1.40
CA GLY A 181 -5.21 5.22 -1.08
C GLY A 181 -4.37 5.56 -2.31
N PRO A 182 -4.65 6.69 -2.99
CA PRO A 182 -5.63 7.72 -2.66
C PRO A 182 -7.02 7.48 -3.27
N TYR A 183 -8.07 7.97 -2.61
CA TYR A 183 -9.36 8.20 -3.25
C TYR A 183 -9.29 9.38 -4.25
N LEU A 184 -9.63 9.11 -5.51
CA LEU A 184 -9.65 10.10 -6.60
C LEU A 184 -11.11 10.47 -6.95
N GLU A 185 -11.57 11.66 -6.55
CA GLU A 185 -12.97 12.09 -6.74
C GLU A 185 -13.36 12.13 -8.23
N GLY A 186 -14.37 11.33 -8.60
CA GLY A 186 -14.86 11.22 -9.97
C GLY A 186 -14.13 10.17 -10.81
N ILE A 187 -13.15 9.45 -10.23
CA ILE A 187 -12.44 8.33 -10.86
C ILE A 187 -12.64 7.06 -10.01
N THR A 188 -12.31 7.11 -8.73
CA THR A 188 -12.49 5.97 -7.81
C THR A 188 -13.98 5.70 -7.54
N ASN A 189 -14.39 4.45 -7.73
CA ASN A 189 -15.75 3.98 -7.49
C ASN A 189 -15.79 3.00 -6.29
N LEU A 190 -16.12 3.52 -5.11
CA LEU A 190 -16.13 2.74 -3.86
C LEU A 190 -17.20 1.64 -3.88
N GLU A 191 -18.37 1.90 -4.46
CA GLU A 191 -19.48 0.97 -4.55
C GLU A 191 -19.12 -0.21 -5.45
N ALA A 192 -18.44 0.03 -6.56
CA ALA A 192 -17.94 -1.03 -7.42
C ALA A 192 -16.84 -1.85 -6.72
N ILE A 193 -15.90 -1.19 -6.02
CA ILE A 193 -14.88 -1.89 -5.23
C ILE A 193 -15.53 -2.78 -4.17
N LEU A 194 -16.50 -2.25 -3.41
CA LEU A 194 -17.25 -3.03 -2.41
C LEU A 194 -17.96 -4.22 -3.05
N LYS A 195 -18.68 -4.00 -4.14
CA LYS A 195 -19.38 -5.08 -4.85
C LYS A 195 -18.46 -6.23 -5.24
N GLU A 196 -17.23 -5.95 -5.65
CA GLU A 196 -16.27 -6.97 -6.06
C GLU A 196 -15.51 -7.61 -4.89
N THR A 197 -15.56 -7.03 -3.67
CA THR A 197 -14.66 -7.44 -2.57
C THR A 197 -15.34 -7.71 -1.22
N GLU A 198 -16.59 -7.27 -1.01
CA GLU A 198 -17.26 -7.29 0.30
C GLU A 198 -17.40 -8.69 0.91
N ASP A 199 -17.43 -9.73 0.07
CA ASP A 199 -17.59 -11.13 0.49
C ASP A 199 -16.36 -11.72 1.18
N PHE A 200 -15.17 -11.15 0.98
CA PHE A 200 -13.92 -11.76 1.46
C PHE A 200 -12.99 -10.79 2.19
N ILE A 201 -13.40 -9.54 2.41
CA ILE A 201 -12.65 -8.56 3.19
C ILE A 201 -13.35 -8.25 4.53
N PHE A 202 -12.59 -8.01 5.59
CA PHE A 202 -13.16 -7.58 6.87
C PHE A 202 -13.34 -6.05 6.94
N GLU A 203 -12.56 -5.28 6.16
CA GLU A 203 -12.61 -3.81 6.17
C GLU A 203 -12.24 -3.21 4.81
N LEU A 204 -12.91 -2.11 4.45
CA LEU A 204 -12.51 -1.17 3.42
C LEU A 204 -11.97 0.11 4.08
N GLN A 205 -10.70 0.39 3.86
CA GLN A 205 -10.01 1.59 4.33
C GLN A 205 -9.92 2.60 3.19
N VAL A 206 -10.22 3.88 3.45
CA VAL A 206 -10.22 4.92 2.43
C VAL A 206 -9.47 6.15 2.92
N GLU A 207 -8.42 6.53 2.19
CA GLU A 207 -7.55 7.67 2.47
C GLU A 207 -7.80 8.81 1.47
N ASN A 208 -7.66 10.05 1.95
CA ASN A 208 -7.67 11.24 1.10
C ASN A 208 -6.51 11.28 0.09
N LEU A 209 -6.72 12.02 -1.01
CA LEU A 209 -5.65 12.36 -1.94
C LEU A 209 -4.57 13.22 -1.28
N ASN A 210 -3.36 12.67 -1.14
CA ASN A 210 -2.19 13.41 -0.69
C ASN A 210 -1.60 14.26 -1.83
N LEU A 211 -1.79 15.58 -1.72
CA LEU A 211 -1.30 16.55 -2.72
C LEU A 211 0.13 17.05 -2.48
N ARG A 212 0.76 16.69 -1.36
CA ARG A 212 2.07 17.23 -0.97
C ARG A 212 3.13 16.82 -2.00
N GLY A 213 3.72 17.81 -2.68
CA GLY A 213 4.71 17.57 -3.73
C GLY A 213 4.14 16.99 -5.04
N LYS A 214 2.82 16.82 -5.15
CA LYS A 214 2.17 16.14 -6.28
C LYS A 214 1.10 16.95 -7.02
N ARG A 215 0.69 18.12 -6.50
CA ARG A 215 -0.35 19.00 -7.12
C ARG A 215 -0.20 19.15 -8.64
N ARG A 216 1.00 19.52 -9.10
CA ARG A 216 1.27 19.75 -10.53
C ARG A 216 1.06 18.47 -11.35
N THR A 217 1.70 17.37 -10.94
CA THR A 217 1.58 16.07 -11.62
C THR A 217 0.13 15.58 -11.64
N ILE A 218 -0.61 15.70 -10.53
CA ILE A 218 -2.03 15.34 -10.49
C ILE A 218 -2.82 16.18 -11.50
N MET A 219 -2.63 17.52 -11.51
CA MET A 219 -3.33 18.39 -12.45
C MET A 219 -3.01 18.07 -13.91
N GLU A 220 -1.73 17.85 -14.25
CA GLU A 220 -1.31 17.48 -15.61
C GLU A 220 -2.02 16.19 -16.08
N ILE A 221 -2.05 15.16 -15.22
CA ILE A 221 -2.76 13.90 -15.51
C ILE A 221 -4.25 14.12 -15.75
N ILE A 222 -4.89 14.91 -14.89
CA ILE A 222 -6.31 15.21 -14.98
C ILE A 222 -6.62 15.98 -16.27
N GLU A 223 -5.80 16.97 -16.64
CA GLU A 223 -6.03 17.75 -17.86
C GLU A 223 -5.84 16.91 -19.13
N GLU A 224 -4.90 15.98 -19.12
CA GLU A 224 -4.61 15.09 -20.25
C GLU A 224 -5.65 13.97 -20.42
N ASN A 225 -6.06 13.32 -19.31
CA ASN A 225 -6.81 12.06 -19.35
C ASN A 225 -8.27 12.21 -18.89
N TYR A 226 -8.57 13.21 -18.06
CA TYR A 226 -9.89 13.42 -17.47
C TYR A 226 -10.33 14.89 -17.58
N PRO A 227 -10.36 15.49 -18.79
CA PRO A 227 -10.57 16.94 -18.96
C PRO A 227 -11.89 17.44 -18.36
N TRP A 228 -12.91 16.58 -18.25
CA TRP A 228 -14.19 16.92 -17.58
C TRP A 228 -14.06 17.12 -16.07
N LEU A 229 -13.01 16.59 -15.43
CA LEU A 229 -12.70 16.76 -14.01
C LEU A 229 -11.75 17.95 -13.72
N LYS A 230 -11.25 18.64 -14.75
CA LYS A 230 -10.30 19.75 -14.60
C LYS A 230 -10.76 20.80 -13.58
N SER A 231 -12.03 21.22 -13.67
CA SER A 231 -12.59 22.24 -12.79
C SER A 231 -12.72 21.80 -11.33
N SER A 232 -13.05 20.52 -11.07
CA SER A 232 -13.12 20.00 -9.69
C SER A 232 -11.73 19.83 -9.10
N TYR A 233 -10.78 19.27 -9.86
CA TYR A 233 -9.40 19.10 -9.38
C TYR A 233 -8.67 20.43 -9.17
N LYS A 234 -8.95 21.46 -9.97
CA LYS A 234 -8.44 22.81 -9.69
C LYS A 234 -8.89 23.31 -8.31
N ARG A 235 -10.12 23.00 -7.88
CA ARG A 235 -10.59 23.32 -6.51
C ARG A 235 -9.91 22.46 -5.47
N ILE A 236 -9.83 21.14 -5.68
CA ILE A 236 -9.15 20.20 -4.78
C ILE A 236 -7.69 20.61 -4.54
N CYS A 237 -6.94 20.91 -5.62
CA CYS A 237 -5.55 21.34 -5.54
C CYS A 237 -5.35 22.69 -4.84
N ASN A 238 -6.36 23.55 -4.84
CA ASN A 238 -6.40 24.81 -4.10
C ASN A 238 -6.93 24.65 -2.66
N ASN A 239 -6.83 23.43 -2.11
CA ASN A 239 -7.23 23.06 -0.75
C ASN A 239 -8.74 23.29 -0.50
N ASP A 240 -9.59 22.78 -1.38
CA ASP A 240 -11.03 22.66 -1.08
C ASP A 240 -11.22 21.76 0.16
N PHE A 241 -11.38 22.39 1.33
CA PHE A 241 -11.61 21.70 2.60
C PHE A 241 -12.84 20.76 2.54
N ARG A 242 -13.79 21.05 1.64
CA ARG A 242 -14.99 20.23 1.48
C ARG A 242 -14.74 18.89 0.79
N PHE A 243 -13.59 18.68 0.12
CA PHE A 243 -13.28 17.40 -0.51
C PHE A 243 -13.25 16.28 0.53
N SER A 244 -12.54 16.49 1.64
CA SER A 244 -12.47 15.54 2.75
C SER A 244 -13.85 15.31 3.37
N ASP A 245 -14.62 16.38 3.60
CA ASP A 245 -15.96 16.28 4.18
C ASP A 245 -16.94 15.49 3.29
N ARG A 246 -16.87 15.70 1.96
CA ARG A 246 -17.65 14.93 0.98
C ARG A 246 -17.30 13.45 1.01
N LEU A 247 -16.00 13.12 1.06
CA LEU A 247 -15.54 11.74 1.13
C LEU A 247 -16.01 11.06 2.42
N GLN A 248 -15.81 11.70 3.58
CA GLN A 248 -16.29 11.19 4.86
C GLN A 248 -17.81 10.99 4.86
N GLY A 249 -18.57 11.95 4.30
CA GLY A 249 -20.02 11.82 4.16
C GLY A 249 -20.43 10.66 3.24
N ARG A 250 -19.65 10.35 2.20
CA ARG A 250 -19.86 9.17 1.34
C ARG A 250 -19.59 7.87 2.11
N ILE A 251 -18.46 7.80 2.80
CA ILE A 251 -18.08 6.65 3.63
C ILE A 251 -19.17 6.36 4.67
N GLN A 252 -19.63 7.37 5.42
CA GLN A 252 -20.70 7.22 6.41
C GLN A 252 -22.01 6.67 5.82
N LYS A 253 -22.34 7.00 4.56
CA LYS A 253 -23.51 6.44 3.88
C LYS A 253 -23.30 4.98 3.54
N LEU A 254 -22.13 4.63 2.98
CA LEU A 254 -21.78 3.25 2.63
C LEU A 254 -21.75 2.35 3.87
N SER A 255 -21.16 2.82 4.98
CA SER A 255 -21.09 2.07 6.25
C SER A 255 -22.47 1.74 6.85
N ARG A 256 -23.56 2.39 6.40
CA ARG A 256 -24.93 2.12 6.87
C ARG A 256 -25.64 1.05 6.06
N ILE A 257 -25.17 0.76 4.85
CA ILE A 257 -25.86 -0.12 3.89
C ILE A 257 -25.06 -1.38 3.57
N HIS A 258 -23.74 -1.37 3.79
CA HIS A 258 -22.88 -2.55 3.64
C HIS A 258 -22.57 -3.17 5.00
N PRO A 259 -22.47 -4.51 5.09
CA PRO A 259 -22.08 -5.20 6.31
C PRO A 259 -20.59 -5.07 6.64
N THR A 260 -19.74 -4.87 5.62
CA THR A 260 -18.29 -4.69 5.76
C THR A 260 -17.97 -3.41 6.52
N SER A 261 -16.95 -3.44 7.41
CA SER A 261 -16.43 -2.23 8.05
C SER A 261 -15.90 -1.28 6.98
N ILE A 262 -16.28 0.00 7.01
CA ILE A 262 -15.73 1.01 6.09
C ILE A 262 -15.21 2.17 6.92
N ARG A 263 -13.92 2.46 6.78
CA ARG A 263 -13.20 3.44 7.59
C ARG A 263 -12.54 4.50 6.73
N PHE A 264 -12.63 5.74 7.19
CA PHE A 264 -11.79 6.83 6.71
C PHE A 264 -10.48 6.85 7.51
N CYS A 265 -9.34 6.78 6.82
CA CYS A 265 -8.00 6.69 7.41
C CYS A 265 -7.22 8.01 7.26
#